data_AF-E4WT98-F1
#
_entry.id   AF-E4WT98-F1
#
_cell.length_a   1.000
_cell.length_b   1.000
_cell.length_c   1.000
_cell.angle_alpha   90.00
_cell.angle_beta   90.00
_cell.angle_gamma   90.00
#
_symmetry.space_group_name_H-M   'P 1'
#
loop_
_entity.id
_entity.type
_entity.pdbx_description
1 polymer ?
#
loop_
_entity_poly.entity_id
_entity_poly.type
_entity_poly.pdbx_seq_one_letter_code
_entity_poly.pdbx_strand_id
1 'polypeptide(L)'
;MDVFLYLHFPHLFSSLPTNGDLLTIGGQFGELFLTEIWRLSNDVWTLVGNLQNPVYMGSSIFIDKQIYVFAGPEFDSSIRMRSIQRIDISDDEKIDNVIVIGEQNGDFYYPVLYHAEKDYCVVNKM
;
A
#
# COMPACT_ATOMS: atom_id res chain seq x y z
N MET A 1 0.18 -4.00 17.23
CA MET A 1 -0.60 -3.96 15.98
C MET A 1 -0.65 -2.50 15.62
N ASP A 2 0.29 -2.05 14.80
CA ASP A 2 0.43 -0.63 14.52
C ASP A 2 -0.22 -0.36 13.16
N VAL A 3 -1.51 -0.03 13.22
CA VAL A 3 -2.28 0.45 12.08
C VAL A 3 -2.00 1.95 11.98
N PHE A 4 -1.17 2.35 11.01
CA PHE A 4 -0.98 3.77 10.70
C PHE A 4 -1.78 4.14 9.47
N LEU A 5 -2.96 4.73 9.71
CA LEU A 5 -3.69 5.53 8.74
C LEU A 5 -3.20 6.97 8.87
N TYR A 6 -2.43 7.47 7.90
CA TYR A 6 -2.24 8.92 7.78
C TYR A 6 -2.52 9.40 6.36
N LEU A 7 -3.63 10.13 6.27
CA LEU A 7 -4.13 10.85 5.11
C LEU A 7 -3.55 12.27 5.13
N HIS A 8 -2.67 12.59 4.17
CA HIS A 8 -2.59 13.95 3.67
C HIS A 8 -2.31 13.95 2.17
N PHE A 9 -3.19 14.63 1.43
CA PHE A 9 -3.15 14.90 0.00
C PHE A 9 -1.71 15.05 -0.56
N PRO A 10 -1.30 14.40 -1.67
CA PRO A 10 -1.85 13.23 -2.38
C PRO A 10 -1.01 11.94 -2.14
N HIS A 11 -0.25 11.83 -1.05
CA HIS A 11 0.67 10.71 -0.84
C HIS A 11 0.10 9.65 0.08
N LEU A 12 0.29 8.38 -0.28
CA LEU A 12 0.06 7.24 0.59
C LEU A 12 1.33 6.97 1.39
N PHE A 13 1.20 6.83 2.71
CA PHE A 13 2.32 6.56 3.62
C PHE A 13 2.18 5.17 4.25
N SER A 14 3.28 4.45 4.39
CA SER A 14 3.37 3.20 5.15
C SER A 14 4.66 3.19 5.97
N SER A 15 4.61 2.93 7.26
CA SER A 15 5.83 2.76 8.08
C SER A 15 6.32 1.30 8.05
N LEU A 16 7.63 1.09 8.09
CA LEU A 16 8.20 -0.23 8.41
C LEU A 16 8.40 -0.34 9.93
N PRO A 17 7.88 -1.39 10.61
CA PRO A 17 7.81 -1.42 12.07
C PRO A 17 9.16 -1.47 12.80
N THR A 18 10.22 -1.91 12.14
CA THR A 18 11.45 -2.37 12.81
C THR A 18 12.58 -1.35 12.84
N ASN A 19 12.70 -0.51 11.80
CA ASN A 19 13.74 0.52 11.73
C ASN A 19 13.21 1.96 11.88
N GLY A 20 11.90 2.15 12.00
CA GLY A 20 11.28 3.48 12.07
C GLY A 20 11.26 4.23 10.73
N ASP A 21 11.63 3.54 9.65
CA ASP A 21 11.61 4.07 8.29
C ASP A 21 10.17 4.35 7.82
N LEU A 22 10.03 5.38 6.99
CA LEU A 22 8.78 5.74 6.34
C LEU A 22 8.86 5.43 4.85
N LEU A 23 7.82 4.80 4.30
CA LEU A 23 7.62 4.63 2.88
C LEU A 23 6.54 5.58 2.38
N THR A 24 6.81 6.26 1.26
CA THR A 24 5.76 6.85 0.42
C THR A 24 5.53 5.94 -0.77
N ILE A 25 4.26 5.73 -1.13
CA ILE A 25 3.87 4.76 -2.15
C ILE A 25 2.95 5.46 -3.15
N GLY A 26 3.46 5.73 -4.36
CA GLY A 26 2.71 6.40 -5.41
C GLY A 26 2.26 7.83 -5.04
N GLY A 27 1.05 8.18 -5.42
CA GLY A 27 0.45 9.51 -5.26
C GLY A 27 0.23 10.21 -6.59
N GLN A 28 0.12 11.54 -6.55
CA GLN A 28 -0.10 12.38 -7.73
C GLN A 28 0.79 13.62 -7.66
N PHE A 29 1.39 14.01 -8.78
CA PHE A 29 2.10 15.27 -8.93
C PHE A 29 1.60 15.99 -10.19
N GLY A 30 0.78 17.04 -10.01
CA GLY A 30 0.06 17.65 -11.12
C GLY A 30 -0.87 16.64 -11.79
N GLU A 31 -0.73 16.45 -13.10
CA GLU A 31 -1.50 15.47 -13.89
C GLU A 31 -0.85 14.08 -13.91
N LEU A 32 0.29 13.88 -13.22
CA LEU A 32 1.02 12.61 -13.24
C LEU A 32 0.63 11.76 -12.03
N PHE A 33 0.18 10.53 -12.30
CA PHE A 33 -0.02 9.51 -11.28
C PHE A 33 1.27 8.71 -11.08
N LEU A 34 1.73 8.65 -9.84
CA LEU A 34 3.05 8.14 -9.48
C LEU A 34 3.00 6.64 -9.17
N THR A 35 4.09 5.97 -9.49
CA THR A 35 4.34 4.56 -9.12
C THR A 35 5.47 4.43 -8.11
N GLU A 36 6.25 5.49 -7.92
CA GLU A 36 7.47 5.51 -7.16
C GLU A 36 7.21 5.14 -5.70
N ILE A 37 8.11 4.34 -5.15
CA ILE A 37 8.16 4.01 -3.74
C ILE A 37 9.43 4.63 -3.18
N TRP A 38 9.27 5.64 -2.33
CA TRP A 38 10.41 6.27 -1.66
C TRP A 38 10.48 5.82 -0.21
N ARG A 39 11.69 5.71 0.30
CA ARG A 39 11.97 5.41 1.70
C ARG A 39 12.70 6.58 2.34
N LEU A 40 12.23 7.00 3.51
CA LEU A 40 12.96 7.85 4.43
C LEU A 40 13.64 6.98 5.47
N SER A 41 14.96 6.96 5.45
CA SER A 41 15.81 6.33 6.47
C SER A 41 16.90 7.33 6.86
N ASN A 42 17.13 7.53 8.16
CA ASN A 42 18.17 8.45 8.65
C ASN A 42 18.12 9.86 8.00
N ASP A 43 16.92 10.44 7.92
CA ASP A 43 16.66 11.75 7.31
C ASP A 43 16.97 11.87 5.80
N VAL A 44 17.17 10.75 5.10
CA VAL A 44 17.43 10.72 3.66
C VAL A 44 16.32 9.98 2.91
N TRP A 45 15.74 10.65 1.92
CA TRP A 45 14.80 10.05 0.97
C TRP A 45 15.55 9.33 -0.15
N THR A 46 15.24 8.05 -0.35
CA THR A 46 15.82 7.21 -1.42
C THR A 46 14.70 6.53 -2.19
N LEU A 47 14.78 6.54 -3.52
CA LEU A 47 13.89 5.75 -4.38
C LEU A 47 14.25 4.27 -4.23
N VAL A 48 13.32 3.45 -3.77
CA VAL A 48 13.57 2.02 -3.45
C VAL A 48 12.79 1.06 -4.35
N GLY A 49 11.90 1.57 -5.20
CA GLY A 49 11.19 0.76 -6.19
C GLY A 49 10.03 1.49 -6.85
N ASN A 50 9.24 0.73 -7.60
CA ASN A 50 8.03 1.20 -8.27
C ASN A 50 6.91 0.17 -8.11
N LEU A 51 5.68 0.67 -8.00
CA LEU A 51 4.47 -0.08 -8.22
C LEU A 51 4.35 -0.52 -9.69
N GLN A 52 3.61 -1.61 -9.93
CA GLN A 52 3.28 -2.07 -11.27
C GLN A 52 2.26 -1.14 -11.96
N ASN A 53 1.35 -0.57 -11.18
CA ASN A 53 0.37 0.41 -11.62
C ASN A 53 0.36 1.60 -10.66
N PRO A 54 0.03 2.82 -11.12
CA PRO A 54 -0.04 3.97 -10.23
C PRO A 54 -1.16 3.83 -9.20
N VAL A 55 -0.92 4.40 -8.02
CA VAL A 55 -1.87 4.41 -6.91
C VAL A 55 -2.06 5.85 -6.47
N TYR A 56 -3.31 6.30 -6.45
CA TYR A 56 -3.72 7.62 -5.96
C TYR A 56 -5.03 7.47 -5.17
N MET A 57 -5.21 8.27 -4.11
CA MET A 57 -6.36 8.17 -3.19
C MET A 57 -6.60 6.76 -2.64
N GLY A 58 -5.53 5.96 -2.55
CA GLY A 58 -5.56 4.59 -2.10
C GLY A 58 -5.39 4.45 -0.58
N SER A 59 -5.17 3.21 -0.15
CA SER A 59 -4.80 2.86 1.22
C SER A 59 -3.85 1.67 1.22
N SER A 60 -3.03 1.54 2.26
CA SER A 60 -2.11 0.42 2.41
C SER A 60 -2.13 -0.13 3.82
N ILE A 61 -1.76 -1.40 3.95
CA ILE A 61 -1.62 -2.09 5.23
C ILE A 61 -0.40 -3.02 5.18
N PHE A 62 0.41 -3.00 6.24
CA PHE A 62 1.55 -3.89 6.40
C PHE A 62 1.17 -5.11 7.24
N ILE A 63 1.34 -6.31 6.69
CA ILE A 63 1.03 -7.59 7.31
C ILE A 63 2.13 -8.58 6.94
N ASP A 64 2.78 -9.22 7.92
CA ASP A 64 3.73 -10.32 7.71
C ASP A 64 4.78 -10.07 6.60
N LYS A 65 5.46 -8.91 6.66
CA LYS A 65 6.47 -8.46 5.67
C LYS A 65 5.91 -8.20 4.27
N GLN A 66 4.61 -7.98 4.15
CA GLN A 66 3.96 -7.62 2.91
C GLN A 66 3.19 -6.30 3.11
N ILE A 67 3.33 -5.37 2.18
CA ILE A 67 2.47 -4.20 2.11
C ILE A 67 1.42 -4.46 1.04
N TYR A 68 0.16 -4.51 1.46
CA TYR A 68 -0.98 -4.56 0.55
C TYR A 68 -1.40 -3.14 0.23
N VAL A 69 -1.46 -2.80 -1.04
CA VAL A 69 -1.75 -1.46 -1.56
C VAL A 69 -3.03 -1.54 -2.40
N PHE A 70 -4.06 -0.85 -1.95
CA PHE A 70 -5.34 -0.73 -2.64
C PHE A 70 -5.38 0.65 -3.28
N ALA A 71 -5.50 0.68 -4.61
CA ALA A 71 -5.62 1.93 -5.33
C ALA A 71 -6.95 2.67 -5.03
N GLY A 72 -7.04 3.93 -5.43
CA GLY A 72 -8.28 4.69 -5.28
C GLY A 72 -9.20 4.54 -6.50
N PRO A 73 -10.00 5.57 -6.83
CA PRO A 73 -10.87 5.55 -8.00
C PRO A 73 -10.07 5.67 -9.32
N GLU A 74 -10.63 5.13 -10.40
CA GLU A 74 -10.11 5.33 -11.75
C GLU A 74 -10.53 6.71 -12.27
N PHE A 75 -9.56 7.58 -12.55
CA PHE A 75 -9.82 8.90 -13.14
C PHE A 75 -9.65 8.91 -14.67
N ASP A 76 -8.85 7.98 -15.19
CA ASP A 76 -8.62 7.79 -16.62
C ASP A 76 -8.63 6.30 -16.93
N SER A 77 -9.57 5.88 -17.79
CA SER A 77 -9.69 4.51 -18.28
C SER A 77 -8.46 3.97 -19.01
N SER A 78 -7.53 4.85 -19.40
CA SER A 78 -6.24 4.47 -19.97
C SER A 78 -5.23 4.00 -18.91
N ILE A 79 -5.50 4.26 -17.63
CA ILE A 79 -4.60 4.00 -16.49
C ILE A 79 -5.25 2.97 -15.56
N ARG A 80 -4.57 1.87 -15.28
CA ARG A 80 -5.07 0.80 -14.38
C ARG A 80 -5.00 1.17 -12.90
N MET A 81 -5.80 2.16 -12.49
CA MET A 81 -5.87 2.69 -11.12
C MET A 81 -6.81 1.92 -10.19
N ARG A 82 -7.35 0.75 -10.59
CA ARG A 82 -8.11 -0.14 -9.69
C ARG A 82 -7.31 -1.32 -9.14
N SER A 83 -6.01 -1.36 -9.41
CA SER A 83 -5.18 -2.50 -8.99
C SER A 83 -5.07 -2.64 -7.47
N ILE A 84 -5.04 -3.89 -7.02
CA ILE A 84 -4.60 -4.30 -5.68
C ILE A 84 -3.21 -4.86 -5.88
N GLN A 85 -2.22 -4.25 -5.24
CA GLN A 85 -0.82 -4.59 -5.39
C GLN A 85 -0.23 -5.04 -4.07
N ARG A 86 0.72 -5.97 -4.10
CA ARG A 86 1.45 -6.43 -2.93
C ARG A 86 2.93 -6.15 -3.12
N ILE A 87 3.54 -5.51 -2.13
CA ILE A 87 4.98 -5.28 -2.04
C ILE A 87 5.52 -6.31 -1.04
N ASP A 88 6.36 -7.22 -1.51
CA ASP A 88 7.02 -8.23 -0.67
C ASP A 88 8.32 -7.63 -0.11
N ILE A 89 8.49 -7.69 1.21
CA ILE A 89 9.64 -7.17 1.94
C ILE A 89 10.51 -8.33 2.42
N SER A 90 11.81 -8.25 2.14
CA SER A 90 12.81 -9.22 2.57
C SER A 90 13.10 -9.17 4.08
N ASP A 91 13.89 -10.12 4.56
CA ASP A 91 14.41 -10.11 5.93
C ASP A 91 15.33 -8.92 6.23
N ASP A 92 16.03 -8.39 5.22
CA ASP A 92 16.86 -7.18 5.32
C ASP A 92 16.07 -5.89 4.98
N GLU A 93 14.74 -5.97 5.07
CA GLU A 93 13.79 -4.88 4.88
C GLU A 93 13.89 -4.19 3.51
N LYS A 94 14.28 -4.90 2.46
CA LYS A 94 14.27 -4.40 1.09
C LYS A 94 13.02 -4.85 0.36
N ILE A 95 12.68 -4.12 -0.70
CA ILE A 95 11.62 -4.55 -1.61
C ILE A 95 12.18 -5.69 -2.45
N ASP A 96 11.61 -6.90 -2.31
CA ASP A 96 11.95 -8.06 -3.14
C ASP A 96 11.12 -8.06 -4.41
N ASN A 97 9.81 -7.86 -4.28
CA ASN A 97 8.87 -7.92 -5.40
C ASN A 97 7.73 -6.91 -5.23
N VAL A 98 7.18 -6.49 -6.36
CA VAL A 98 5.90 -5.77 -6.41
C VAL A 98 5.01 -6.43 -7.45
N ILE A 99 3.87 -6.97 -7.02
CA ILE A 99 2.98 -7.74 -7.88
C ILE A 99 1.54 -7.23 -7.82
N VAL A 100 0.82 -7.32 -8.94
CA VAL A 100 -0.64 -7.10 -8.97
C VAL A 100 -1.31 -8.42 -8.56
N ILE A 101 -2.12 -8.37 -7.51
CA ILE A 101 -2.82 -9.55 -6.96
C ILE A 101 -4.33 -9.52 -7.22
N GLY A 102 -4.84 -8.43 -7.78
CA GLY A 102 -6.24 -8.28 -8.15
C GLY A 102 -6.58 -6.88 -8.62
N GLU A 103 -7.86 -6.66 -8.88
CA GLU A 103 -8.43 -5.35 -9.17
C GLU A 103 -9.70 -5.15 -8.34
N GLN A 104 -9.95 -3.91 -7.93
CA GLN A 104 -11.18 -3.52 -7.26
C GLN A 104 -12.34 -3.50 -8.25
N ASN A 105 -13.52 -3.89 -7.77
CA ASN A 105 -14.75 -3.93 -8.57
C ASN A 105 -15.48 -2.57 -8.67
N GLY A 106 -14.84 -1.50 -8.20
CA GLY A 106 -15.42 -0.16 -8.17
C GLY A 106 -14.41 0.88 -7.73
N ASP A 107 -14.90 2.11 -7.67
CA ASP A 107 -14.13 3.28 -7.27
C ASP A 107 -14.27 3.53 -5.77
N PHE A 108 -13.20 3.26 -5.03
CA PHE A 108 -13.14 3.45 -3.59
C PHE A 108 -12.17 4.57 -3.26
N TYR A 109 -12.65 5.60 -2.57
CA TYR A 109 -11.83 6.69 -2.08
C TYR A 109 -11.32 6.33 -0.69
N TYR A 110 -10.01 6.18 -0.53
CA TYR A 110 -9.36 5.88 0.75
C TYR A 110 -9.98 4.66 1.46
N PRO A 111 -9.97 3.48 0.81
CA PRO A 111 -10.64 2.29 1.35
C PRO A 111 -10.09 1.94 2.75
N VAL A 112 -10.98 1.78 3.73
CA VAL A 112 -10.58 1.39 5.08
C VAL A 112 -10.11 -0.06 5.06
N LEU A 113 -8.83 -0.28 5.36
CA LEU A 113 -8.22 -1.60 5.43
C LEU A 113 -8.13 -2.05 6.88
N TYR A 114 -8.54 -3.29 7.13
CA TYR A 114 -8.51 -3.91 8.45
C TYR A 114 -8.03 -5.35 8.33
N HIS A 115 -6.96 -5.68 9.05
CA HIS A 115 -6.52 -7.06 9.21
C HIS A 115 -7.35 -7.69 10.33
N ALA A 116 -8.37 -8.46 9.95
CA ALA A 116 -9.14 -9.25 10.90
C ALA A 116 -8.30 -10.45 11.34
N GLU A 117 -8.15 -10.63 12.65
CA GLU A 117 -7.68 -11.91 13.17
C GLU A 117 -8.66 -13.00 12.72
N LYS A 118 -8.12 -14.18 12.45
CA LYS A 118 -8.92 -15.33 12.02
C LYS A 118 -9.90 -15.67 13.15
N ASP A 119 -11.12 -15.15 13.09
CA ASP A 119 -12.16 -15.50 14.05
C ASP A 119 -12.41 -16.99 13.90
N TYR A 120 -11.95 -17.75 14.89
CA TYR A 120 -12.29 -19.13 15.07
C TYR A 120 -13.81 -19.18 15.09
N CYS A 121 -14.43 -19.77 14.07
CA CYS A 121 -15.68 -20.48 14.26
C CYS A 121 -15.40 -21.57 15.32
N VAL A 122 -15.40 -21.19 16.61
CA VAL A 122 -15.32 -22.09 17.74
C VAL A 122 -16.67 -22.82 17.76
N VAL A 123 -16.71 -23.89 16.99
CA VAL A 123 -17.36 -25.16 17.28
C VAL A 123 -18.42 -25.07 18.39
N ASN A 124 -19.63 -24.66 18.05
CA ASN A 124 -20.81 -25.13 18.78
C ASN A 124 -21.02 -26.60 18.41
N LYS A 125 -20.17 -27.49 18.95
CA LYS A 125 -20.51 -28.90 19.11
C LYS A 125 -21.40 -28.97 20.35
N MET A 126 -22.71 -28.98 20.09
CA MET A 126 -23.68 -29.56 21.04
C MET A 126 -23.42 -31.06 21.18
#